data_AF-A0A0D0C711-F1
#
_entry.id   AF-A0A0D0C711-F1
#
_cell.length_a   1.000
_cell.length_b   1.000
_cell.length_c   1.000
_cell.angle_alpha   90.00
_cell.angle_beta   90.00
_cell.angle_gamma   90.00
#
_symmetry.space_group_name_H-M   'P 1'
#
loop_
_entity.id
_entity.type
_entity.pdbx_description
1 polymer ?
#
loop_
_entity_poly.entity_id
_entity_poly.type
_entity_poly.pdbx_seq_one_letter_code
_entity_poly.pdbx_strand_id
1 'polypeptide(L)' 'MTDLSPVSPFYTGRKNILSELETYFSVESSSSKAHERKIFVLYGMGGAGKTQTALKFINTFRKR' A
#
# COMPACT_ATOMS: atom_id res chain seq x y z
N MET A 1 17.90 -1.40 -8.68
CA MET A 1 16.53 -1.79 -9.04
C MET A 1 16.21 -3.02 -8.20
N THR A 2 15.63 -2.86 -7.02
CA THR A 2 15.42 -3.96 -6.07
C THR A 2 14.25 -4.80 -6.52
N ASP A 3 14.49 -6.06 -6.90
CA ASP A 3 13.45 -7.05 -7.14
C ASP A 3 12.70 -7.30 -5.84
N LEU A 4 11.54 -6.66 -5.69
CA LEU A 4 10.59 -6.99 -4.65
C LEU A 4 10.04 -8.39 -4.95
N SER A 5 10.00 -9.26 -3.95
CA SER A 5 9.31 -10.55 -4.07
C SER A 5 7.87 -10.31 -4.58
N PRO A 6 7.38 -11.13 -5.52
CA PRO A 6 6.07 -10.92 -6.10
C PRO A 6 4.98 -11.07 -5.04
N VAL A 7 3.85 -10.42 -5.29
CA VAL A 7 2.61 -10.67 -4.54
C VAL A 7 2.27 -12.15 -4.69
N SER A 8 1.95 -12.81 -3.58
CA SER A 8 1.48 -14.19 -3.62
C SER A 8 0.22 -14.31 -4.50
N PRO A 9 0.14 -15.30 -5.41
CA PRO A 9 -1.07 -15.54 -6.19
C PRO A 9 -2.27 -15.95 -5.31
N PHE A 10 -2.02 -16.36 -4.07
CA PHE A 10 -3.04 -16.72 -3.08
C PHE A 10 -3.46 -15.55 -2.18
N TYR A 11 -3.05 -14.32 -2.49
CA TYR A 11 -3.47 -13.15 -1.73
C TYR A 11 -5.00 -12.95 -1.83
N THR A 12 -5.70 -12.99 -0.70
CA THR A 12 -7.15 -12.80 -0.61
C THR A 12 -7.51 -11.84 0.54
N GLY A 13 -8.71 -11.25 0.47
CA GLY A 13 -9.23 -10.37 1.53
C GLY A 13 -8.54 -9.00 1.61
N ARG A 14 -8.60 -8.37 2.80
CA ARG A 14 -7.96 -7.07 3.15
C ARG A 14 -8.33 -5.89 2.23
N LYS A 15 -9.50 -5.94 1.58
CA LYS A 15 -9.98 -4.88 0.67
C LYS A 15 -10.10 -3.53 1.38
N ASN A 16 -10.55 -3.53 2.63
CA ASN A 16 -10.66 -2.33 3.46
C ASN A 16 -9.29 -1.65 3.66
N ILE A 17 -8.25 -2.41 3.99
CA ILE A 17 -6.90 -1.86 4.20
C ILE A 17 -6.31 -1.34 2.88
N LEU A 18 -6.56 -2.04 1.76
CA LEU A 18 -6.12 -1.56 0.45
C LEU A 18 -6.80 -0.24 0.05
N SER A 19 -8.10 -0.11 0.34
CA SER A 19 -8.87 1.12 0.08
C SER A 19 -8.39 2.28 0.97
N GLU A 20 -8.03 2.01 2.22
CA GLU A 20 -7.45 3.00 3.13
C GLU A 20 -6.07 3.47 2.64
N LEU A 21 -5.21 2.55 2.23
CA LEU A 21 -3.92 2.87 1.59
C LEU A 21 -4.12 3.71 0.33
N GLU A 22 -5.03 3.32 -0.56
CA GLU A 22 -5.34 4.07 -1.77
C GLU A 22 -5.82 5.49 -1.43
N THR A 23 -6.75 5.62 -0.48
CA THR A 23 -7.27 6.94 -0.07
C THR A 23 -6.15 7.81 0.50
N TYR A 24 -5.35 7.28 1.41
CA TYR A 24 -4.26 8.04 2.04
C TYR A 24 -3.22 8.52 1.02
N PHE A 25 -2.81 7.66 0.09
CA PHE A 25 -1.79 8.00 -0.90
C PHE A 25 -2.33 8.80 -2.10
N SER A 26 -3.60 8.61 -2.51
CA SER A 26 -4.21 9.26 -3.70
C SER A 26 -4.65 10.69 -3.50
N VAL A 27 -4.80 11.18 -2.26
CA VAL A 27 -5.17 12.58 -2.02
C VAL A 27 -4.05 13.49 -2.55
N GLU A 28 -4.26 14.09 -3.72
CA GLU A 28 -3.44 15.19 -4.22
C GLU A 28 -3.67 16.39 -3.30
N SER A 29 -2.60 16.87 -2.69
CA SER A 29 -2.65 18.01 -1.80
C SER A 29 -2.96 19.26 -2.62
N SER A 30 -4.23 19.69 -2.64
CA SER A 30 -4.65 20.94 -3.23
C SER A 30 -3.89 22.10 -2.55
N SER A 31 -2.94 22.68 -3.28
CA SER A 31 -2.12 23.83 -2.90
C SER A 31 -1.14 23.62 -1.74
N SER A 32 0.12 24.01 -1.96
CA SER A 32 1.24 24.11 -1.00
C SER A 32 1.75 22.85 -0.28
N LYS A 33 0.96 21.78 -0.12
CA LYS A 33 1.37 20.54 0.59
C LYS A 33 1.73 19.35 -0.32
N ALA A 34 1.89 19.58 -1.62
CA ALA A 34 2.20 18.55 -2.62
C ALA A 34 3.57 17.86 -2.43
N HIS A 35 4.35 18.27 -1.42
CA HIS A 35 5.72 17.80 -1.18
C HIS A 35 5.93 17.16 0.21
N GLU A 36 4.87 16.96 1.00
CA GLU A 36 5.03 16.23 2.27
C GLU A 36 5.17 14.72 2.03
N ARG A 37 6.19 14.12 2.67
CA ARG A 37 6.42 12.68 2.64
C ARG A 37 5.31 11.97 3.43
N LYS A 38 4.44 11.25 2.71
CA LYS A 38 3.40 10.39 3.31
C LYS A 38 4.01 9.12 3.93
N ILE A 39 3.58 8.75 5.13
CA ILE A 39 4.02 7.54 5.85
C ILE A 39 2.77 6.81 6.36
N PHE A 40 2.64 5.54 6.01
CA PHE A 40 1.55 4.67 6.46
C PHE A 40 2.12 3.46 7.23
N VAL A 41 1.59 3.17 8.42
CA VAL A 41 2.05 2.05 9.26
C VAL A 41 1.07 0.89 9.18
N LEU A 42 1.49 -0.20 8.54
CA LEU A 42 0.79 -1.48 8.60
C LEU A 42 1.27 -2.27 9.82
N TYR A 43 0.42 -2.46 10.83
CA TYR A 43 0.73 -3.19 12.06
C TYR A 43 -0.21 -4.39 12.29
N GLY A 44 0.17 -5.25 13.24
CA GLY A 44 -0.58 -6.46 13.59
C GLY A 44 0.32 -7.65 13.87
N MET A 45 -0.29 -8.78 14.27
CA MET A 45 0.39 -10.01 14.68
C MET A 45 1.40 -10.54 13.65
N GLY A 46 2.36 -11.35 14.11
CA GLY A 46 3.24 -12.13 13.25
C GLY A 46 2.44 -13.00 12.28
N GLY A 47 2.88 -13.13 11.03
CA GLY A 47 2.17 -13.92 10.02
C GLY A 47 0.87 -13.31 9.47
N ALA A 48 0.39 -12.16 9.96
CA ALA A 48 -0.89 -11.57 9.54
C ALA A 48 -0.97 -11.06 8.08
N GLY A 49 0.11 -11.22 7.31
CA GLY A 49 0.14 -10.85 5.89
C GLY A 49 0.53 -9.40 5.57
N LYS A 50 1.05 -8.62 6.54
CA LYS A 50 1.38 -7.19 6.37
C LYS A 50 2.25 -6.90 5.14
N THR A 51 3.34 -7.65 4.97
CA THR A 51 4.24 -7.53 3.82
C THR A 51 3.50 -7.83 2.51
N GLN A 52 2.68 -8.88 2.49
CA GLN A 52 1.90 -9.24 1.30
C GLN A 52 0.83 -8.18 0.97
N THR A 53 0.24 -7.53 1.98
CA THR A 53 -0.68 -6.40 1.77
C THR A 53 0.03 -5.18 1.18
N ALA A 54 1.22 -4.84 1.67
CA ALA A 54 2.03 -3.76 1.11
C ALA A 54 2.44 -4.06 -0.35
N LEU A 55 2.89 -5.29 -0.63
CA LEU A 55 3.22 -5.72 -1.98
C LEU A 55 1.98 -5.69 -2.89
N LYS A 56 0.82 -6.13 -2.40
CA LYS A 56 -0.44 -6.09 -3.16
C LYS A 56 -0.83 -4.67 -3.52
N PHE A 57 -0.73 -3.74 -2.56
CA PHE A 57 -0.98 -2.32 -2.81
C PHE A 57 -0.07 -1.80 -3.91
N ILE A 58 1.25 -1.99 -3.77
CA ILE A 58 2.22 -1.57 -4.79
C ILE A 58 1.86 -2.22 -6.14
N ASN A 59 1.68 -3.53 -6.22
CA ASN A 59 1.34 -4.19 -7.48
C ASN A 59 0.05 -3.67 -8.14
N THR A 60 -0.94 -3.24 -7.33
CA THR A 60 -2.26 -2.82 -7.83
C THR A 60 -2.26 -1.35 -8.25
N PHE A 61 -1.50 -0.49 -7.57
CA PHE A 61 -1.52 0.97 -7.74
C PHE A 61 -0.20 1.56 -8.25
N ARG A 62 0.84 0.73 -8.45
CA ARG A 62 2.11 1.11 -9.11
C ARG A 62 1.82 1.33 -10.59
N LYS A 63 1.59 2.60 -10.93
CA LYS A 63 1.20 3.16 -12.24
C LYS A 63 -0.32 3.25 -12.44
N ARG A 64 -0.85 4.45 -12.20
CA ARG A 64 -1.50 5.19 -13.29
C ARG A 64 -0.46 6.10 -13.91
#